data_AF-A0A4U5NFW5-F1
#
_entry.id   AF-A0A4U5NFW5-F1
#
_cell.length_a   1.000
_cell.length_b   1.000
_cell.length_c   1.000
_cell.angle_alpha   90.00
_cell.angle_beta   90.00
_cell.angle_gamma   90.00
#
_symmetry.space_group_name_H-M   'P 1'
#
loop_
_entity.id
_entity.type
_entity.pdbx_description
1 polymer ?
#
loop_
_entity_poly.entity_id
_entity_poly.type
_entity_poly.pdbx_seq_one_letter_code
_entity_poly.pdbx_strand_id
1 'polypeptide(L)'
;MTSLPSSDLNELVTLLISQSQEKEKKNKLPDMDYLYQVLDNLEFLRFGKNILDPEGKAAQKTYPWMAGLHKVVMGILRTKYLTPEYTDISLEIANAASLIVGKAWFNEDKKVLPLFAGLVAVQLRLVLQDEENVDAGKVDCCASLMKSLIDMAEDDDDLDDDIAGMMGAQIHEGLTFLIETLLKAEAQLNPEAKRPLFLIISFYLMTGAHAIFEREKMIYVKRCLKHIYEQAPEKEGMKELMEEIEETLP
;
A
#
# COMPACT_ATOMS: atom_id res chain seq x y z
N MET A 1 -18.43 -23.36 -19.09
CA MET A 1 -19.15 -22.25 -18.45
C MET A 1 -18.37 -21.89 -17.21
N THR A 2 -17.38 -21.00 -17.35
CA THR A 2 -16.59 -20.47 -16.24
C THR A 2 -17.45 -19.43 -15.54
N SER A 3 -17.68 -19.60 -14.24
CA SER A 3 -18.23 -18.57 -13.36
C SER A 3 -17.45 -17.27 -13.56
N LEU A 4 -18.13 -16.14 -13.43
CA LEU A 4 -17.46 -14.84 -13.43
C LEU A 4 -16.60 -14.78 -12.15
N PRO A 5 -15.31 -14.40 -12.21
CA PRO A 5 -14.42 -14.34 -11.04
C PRO A 5 -15.00 -13.54 -9.86
N SER A 6 -15.90 -12.60 -10.15
CA SER A 6 -16.59 -11.81 -9.12
C SER A 6 -17.60 -12.59 -8.27
N SER A 7 -18.23 -13.65 -8.77
CA SER A 7 -19.12 -14.50 -7.95
C SER A 7 -18.31 -15.31 -6.95
N ASP A 8 -17.19 -15.86 -7.42
CA ASP A 8 -16.35 -16.77 -6.65
C ASP A 8 -15.62 -15.99 -5.54
N LEU A 9 -15.14 -14.78 -5.84
CA LEU A 9 -14.59 -13.86 -4.83
C LEU A 9 -15.61 -13.47 -3.75
N ASN A 10 -16.88 -13.27 -4.11
CA ASN A 10 -17.91 -12.90 -3.13
C ASN A 10 -18.23 -14.06 -2.17
N GLU A 11 -18.26 -15.29 -2.68
CA GLU A 11 -18.40 -16.50 -1.85
C GLU A 11 -17.21 -16.67 -0.91
N LEU A 12 -15.99 -16.51 -1.41
CA LEU A 12 -14.76 -16.58 -0.61
C LEU A 12 -14.73 -15.53 0.51
N VAL A 13 -15.07 -14.28 0.19
CA VAL A 13 -15.14 -13.21 1.20
C VAL A 13 -16.23 -13.50 2.23
N THR A 14 -17.40 -14.00 1.81
CA THR A 14 -18.46 -14.39 2.75
C THR A 14 -18.00 -15.48 3.72
N LEU A 15 -17.24 -16.47 3.21
CA LEU A 15 -16.64 -17.52 4.03
C LEU A 15 -15.62 -16.96 5.01
N LEU A 16 -14.73 -16.07 4.57
CA LEU A 16 -13.73 -15.43 5.44
C LEU A 16 -14.35 -14.56 6.54
N ILE A 17 -15.48 -13.89 6.25
CA ILE A 17 -16.25 -13.15 7.26
C ILE A 17 -16.76 -14.12 8.33
N SER A 18 -17.34 -15.26 7.92
CA SER A 18 -17.84 -16.26 8.87
C SER A 18 -16.72 -16.79 9.78
N GLN A 19 -15.52 -17.03 9.23
CA GLN A 19 -14.34 -17.43 9.99
C GLN A 19 -13.83 -16.30 10.91
N SER A 20 -13.87 -15.06 10.45
CA SER A 20 -13.50 -13.89 11.24
C SER A 20 -14.43 -13.68 12.44
N GLN A 21 -15.72 -13.98 12.31
CA GLN A 21 -16.65 -14.00 13.45
C GLN A 21 -16.36 -15.16 14.42
N GLU A 22 -15.85 -16.27 13.92
CA GLU A 22 -15.34 -17.35 14.79
C GLU A 22 -14.05 -16.96 15.51
N LYS A 23 -13.20 -16.09 14.94
CA LYS A 23 -12.04 -15.52 15.64
C LYS A 23 -12.44 -14.83 16.93
N GLU A 24 -13.50 -14.02 16.91
CA GLU A 24 -13.98 -13.33 18.12
C GLU A 24 -14.39 -14.31 19.22
N LYS A 25 -14.82 -15.52 18.84
CA LYS A 25 -15.30 -16.55 19.76
C LYS A 25 -14.22 -17.56 20.19
N LYS A 26 -13.26 -17.88 19.31
CA LYS A 26 -12.30 -18.99 19.45
C LYS A 26 -10.83 -18.57 19.26
N ASN A 27 -10.57 -17.29 19.01
CA ASN A 27 -9.24 -16.73 18.71
C ASN A 27 -8.51 -17.41 17.53
N LYS A 28 -9.27 -17.88 16.52
CA LYS A 28 -8.73 -18.53 15.31
C LYS A 28 -8.74 -17.55 14.14
N LEU A 29 -7.60 -17.37 13.47
CA LEU A 29 -7.52 -16.57 12.23
C LEU A 29 -8.21 -17.28 11.05
N PRO A 30 -8.63 -16.53 10.02
CA PRO A 30 -9.14 -17.13 8.78
C PRO A 30 -8.11 -18.06 8.14
N ASP A 31 -8.57 -19.07 7.40
CA ASP A 31 -7.68 -20.04 6.76
C ASP A 31 -6.80 -19.38 5.68
N MET A 32 -5.51 -19.71 5.68
CA MET A 32 -4.55 -19.17 4.72
C MET A 32 -4.88 -19.56 3.29
N ASP A 33 -5.36 -20.79 3.06
CA ASP A 33 -5.70 -21.27 1.71
C ASP A 33 -6.80 -20.41 1.08
N TYR A 34 -7.76 -19.92 1.88
CA TYR A 34 -8.79 -19.01 1.39
C TYR A 34 -8.27 -17.59 1.17
N LEU A 35 -7.29 -17.13 1.95
CA LEU A 35 -6.64 -15.84 1.74
C LEU A 35 -5.85 -15.84 0.41
N TYR A 36 -5.09 -16.89 0.12
CA TYR A 36 -4.42 -17.05 -1.17
C TYR A 36 -5.40 -17.08 -2.34
N GLN A 37 -6.51 -17.84 -2.23
CA GLN A 37 -7.55 -17.85 -3.26
C GLN A 37 -8.18 -16.46 -3.47
N VAL A 38 -8.39 -15.68 -2.40
CA VAL A 38 -8.87 -14.30 -2.51
C VAL A 38 -7.86 -13.44 -3.24
N LEU A 39 -6.57 -13.53 -2.90
CA LEU A 39 -5.52 -12.79 -3.59
C LEU A 39 -5.50 -13.15 -5.09
N ASP A 40 -5.48 -14.43 -5.45
CA ASP A 40 -5.47 -14.89 -6.85
C ASP A 40 -6.65 -14.30 -7.65
N ASN A 41 -7.84 -14.28 -7.06
CA ASN A 41 -9.04 -13.70 -7.68
C ASN A 41 -8.94 -12.18 -7.83
N LEU A 42 -8.41 -11.48 -6.82
CA LEU A 42 -8.18 -10.04 -6.90
C LEU A 42 -7.13 -9.71 -7.98
N GLU A 43 -6.03 -10.45 -8.04
CA GLU A 43 -5.01 -10.26 -9.07
C GLU A 43 -5.58 -10.49 -10.47
N PHE A 44 -6.38 -11.55 -10.66
CA PHE A 44 -7.08 -11.80 -11.92
C PHE A 44 -7.97 -10.61 -12.32
N LEU A 45 -8.74 -10.06 -11.36
CA LEU A 45 -9.57 -8.88 -11.59
C LEU A 45 -8.73 -7.63 -11.91
N ARG A 46 -7.60 -7.43 -11.23
CA ARG A 46 -6.66 -6.32 -11.46
C ARG A 46 -6.13 -6.36 -12.89
N PHE A 47 -5.62 -7.51 -13.33
CA PHE A 47 -5.12 -7.66 -14.71
C PHE A 47 -6.24 -7.51 -15.75
N GLY A 48 -7.43 -8.05 -15.46
CA GLY A 48 -8.61 -7.86 -16.31
C GLY A 48 -9.03 -6.39 -16.43
N LYS A 49 -8.99 -5.62 -15.35
CA LYS A 49 -9.30 -4.17 -15.34
C LYS A 49 -8.27 -3.39 -16.16
N ASN A 50 -6.98 -3.64 -15.95
CA ASN A 50 -5.90 -2.96 -16.68
C ASN A 50 -5.98 -3.17 -18.21
N ILE A 51 -6.54 -4.31 -18.66
CA ILE A 51 -6.76 -4.60 -20.08
C ILE A 51 -8.00 -3.86 -20.62
N LEU A 52 -9.06 -3.73 -19.82
CA LEU A 52 -10.37 -3.23 -20.27
C LEU A 52 -10.56 -1.72 -20.06
N ASP A 53 -9.82 -1.11 -19.13
CA ASP A 53 -9.84 0.32 -18.85
C ASP A 53 -8.44 0.82 -18.49
N PRO A 54 -7.53 0.91 -19.48
CA PRO A 54 -6.15 1.34 -19.27
C PRO A 54 -6.03 2.82 -18.87
N GLU A 55 -7.09 3.62 -19.09
CA GLU A 55 -7.12 5.05 -18.74
C GLU A 55 -7.72 5.31 -17.34
N GLY A 56 -8.17 4.27 -16.62
CA GLY A 56 -8.72 4.38 -15.26
C GLY A 56 -10.02 5.19 -15.16
N LYS A 57 -10.75 5.37 -16.28
CA LYS A 57 -11.97 6.19 -16.35
C LYS A 57 -13.23 5.44 -15.92
N ALA A 58 -13.13 4.16 -15.56
CA ALA A 58 -14.25 3.37 -15.09
C ALA A 58 -14.75 3.93 -13.76
N ALA A 59 -15.97 4.48 -13.82
CA ALA A 59 -16.79 4.83 -12.68
C ALA A 59 -16.65 3.81 -11.54
N GLN A 60 -16.61 4.31 -10.30
CA GLN A 60 -16.54 3.54 -9.05
C GLN A 60 -17.51 2.35 -9.07
N LYS A 61 -17.04 1.21 -9.56
CA LYS A 61 -17.87 0.03 -9.73
C LYS A 61 -17.95 -0.65 -8.39
N THR A 62 -19.05 -0.46 -7.67
CA THR A 62 -19.28 -1.13 -6.39
C THR A 62 -19.35 -2.63 -6.59
N TYR A 63 -18.51 -3.38 -5.87
CA TYR A 63 -18.52 -4.84 -5.88
C TYR A 63 -19.05 -5.36 -4.54
N PRO A 64 -19.89 -6.40 -4.53
CA PRO A 64 -20.46 -6.96 -3.29
C PRO A 64 -19.41 -7.39 -2.25
N TRP A 65 -18.23 -7.81 -2.69
CA TRP A 65 -17.15 -8.28 -1.82
C TRP A 65 -16.41 -7.15 -1.08
N MET A 66 -16.47 -5.90 -1.54
CA MET A 66 -15.66 -4.79 -1.02
C MET A 66 -15.83 -4.60 0.49
N ALA A 67 -17.09 -4.47 0.91
CA ALA A 67 -17.46 -4.21 2.30
C ALA A 67 -17.06 -5.36 3.23
N GLY A 68 -17.17 -6.59 2.72
CA GLY A 68 -16.75 -7.78 3.45
C GLY A 68 -15.24 -7.85 3.60
N LEU A 69 -14.52 -7.58 2.52
CA LEU A 69 -13.08 -7.72 2.46
C LEU A 69 -12.36 -6.73 3.38
N HIS A 70 -12.81 -5.47 3.46
CA HIS A 70 -12.17 -4.51 4.38
C HIS A 70 -12.27 -4.99 5.84
N LYS A 71 -13.39 -5.63 6.22
CA LYS A 71 -13.60 -6.14 7.59
C LYS A 71 -12.64 -7.28 7.91
N VAL A 72 -12.47 -8.19 6.95
CA VAL A 72 -11.52 -9.32 7.07
C VAL A 72 -10.10 -8.79 7.20
N VAL A 73 -9.64 -7.95 6.25
CA VAL A 73 -8.28 -7.41 6.23
C VAL A 73 -7.99 -6.62 7.50
N MET A 74 -8.83 -5.65 7.88
CA MET A 74 -8.64 -4.92 9.13
C MET A 74 -8.67 -5.83 10.36
N GLY A 75 -9.54 -6.84 10.37
CA GLY A 75 -9.62 -7.82 11.44
C GLY A 75 -8.32 -8.59 11.62
N ILE A 76 -7.64 -8.94 10.53
CA ILE A 76 -6.33 -9.59 10.53
C ILE A 76 -5.25 -8.60 10.98
N LEU A 77 -5.15 -7.41 10.37
CA LEU A 77 -4.09 -6.43 10.67
C LEU A 77 -4.13 -5.90 12.13
N ARG A 78 -5.30 -5.96 12.78
CA ARG A 78 -5.46 -5.62 14.22
C ARG A 78 -4.99 -6.72 15.17
N THR A 79 -4.67 -7.91 14.67
CA THR A 79 -4.27 -9.05 15.51
C THR A 79 -2.89 -8.81 16.10
N LYS A 80 -2.76 -9.00 17.42
CA LYS A 80 -1.44 -9.01 18.07
C LYS A 80 -0.67 -10.26 17.68
N TYR A 81 0.65 -10.12 17.48
CA TYR A 81 1.56 -11.22 17.18
C TYR A 81 1.18 -12.00 15.91
N LEU A 82 0.81 -11.27 14.86
CA LEU A 82 0.58 -11.86 13.55
C LEU A 82 1.90 -12.45 13.04
N THR A 83 1.85 -13.67 12.49
CA THR A 83 3.02 -14.28 11.86
C THR A 83 3.36 -13.54 10.57
N PRO A 84 4.64 -13.50 10.13
CA PRO A 84 5.04 -12.82 8.90
C PRO A 84 4.19 -13.18 7.68
N GLU A 85 3.88 -14.46 7.49
CA GLU A 85 3.08 -14.95 6.36
C GLU A 85 1.67 -14.34 6.30
N TYR A 86 1.00 -14.21 7.44
CA TYR A 86 -0.31 -13.56 7.51
C TYR A 86 -0.20 -12.04 7.30
N THR A 87 0.88 -11.42 7.77
CA THR A 87 1.13 -10.00 7.52
C THR A 87 1.31 -9.76 6.03
N ASP A 88 2.20 -10.51 5.39
CA ASP A 88 2.52 -10.42 3.98
C ASP A 88 1.26 -10.60 3.11
N ILE A 89 0.52 -11.70 3.27
CA ILE A 89 -0.69 -11.96 2.47
C ILE A 89 -1.78 -10.91 2.69
N SER A 90 -1.93 -10.39 3.92
CA SER A 90 -2.96 -9.40 4.23
C SER A 90 -2.64 -8.04 3.62
N LEU A 91 -1.36 -7.66 3.54
CA LEU A 91 -0.91 -6.48 2.82
C LEU A 91 -1.05 -6.64 1.32
N GLU A 92 -0.72 -7.81 0.76
CA GLU A 92 -0.91 -8.08 -0.67
C GLU A 92 -2.38 -8.01 -1.08
N ILE A 93 -3.29 -8.62 -0.30
CA ILE A 93 -4.74 -8.51 -0.51
C ILE A 93 -5.19 -7.05 -0.42
N ALA A 94 -4.69 -6.31 0.58
CA ALA A 94 -5.04 -4.91 0.75
C ALA A 94 -4.59 -4.06 -0.45
N ASN A 95 -3.38 -4.31 -0.95
CA ASN A 95 -2.82 -3.64 -2.11
C ASN A 95 -3.60 -3.97 -3.39
N ALA A 96 -3.88 -5.25 -3.62
CA ALA A 96 -4.67 -5.67 -4.77
C ALA A 96 -6.08 -5.04 -4.73
N ALA A 97 -6.73 -5.05 -3.57
CA ALA A 97 -8.02 -4.40 -3.40
C ALA A 97 -7.95 -2.89 -3.65
N SER A 98 -6.98 -2.18 -3.05
CA SER A 98 -6.85 -0.72 -3.23
C SER A 98 -6.62 -0.34 -4.69
N LEU A 99 -5.84 -1.11 -5.44
CA LEU A 99 -5.62 -0.86 -6.88
C LEU A 99 -6.86 -1.12 -7.74
N ILE A 100 -7.72 -2.07 -7.36
CA ILE A 100 -8.95 -2.38 -8.12
C ILE A 100 -10.03 -1.34 -7.85
N VAL A 101 -10.23 -0.98 -6.57
CA VAL A 101 -11.43 -0.24 -6.14
C VAL A 101 -11.14 1.14 -5.56
N GLY A 102 -9.88 1.46 -5.25
CA GLY A 102 -9.47 2.75 -4.70
C GLY A 102 -10.30 3.15 -3.48
N LYS A 103 -10.67 4.42 -3.42
CA LYS A 103 -11.50 4.97 -2.33
C LYS A 103 -12.88 4.34 -2.21
N ALA A 104 -13.42 3.74 -3.29
CA ALA A 104 -14.74 3.12 -3.26
C ALA A 104 -14.82 1.95 -2.26
N TRP A 105 -13.67 1.41 -1.85
CA TRP A 105 -13.58 0.37 -0.82
C TRP A 105 -14.18 0.79 0.53
N PHE A 106 -14.15 2.09 0.83
CA PHE A 106 -14.54 2.67 2.12
C PHE A 106 -15.79 3.55 2.04
N ASN A 107 -16.53 3.50 0.92
CA ASN A 107 -17.73 4.32 0.72
C ASN A 107 -18.82 4.11 1.78
N GLU A 108 -18.90 2.93 2.40
CA GLU A 108 -19.87 2.65 3.46
C GLU A 108 -19.54 3.37 4.78
N ASP A 109 -18.25 3.60 5.07
CA ASP A 109 -17.80 4.28 6.27
C ASP A 109 -16.38 4.87 6.08
N LYS A 110 -16.34 6.13 5.63
CA LYS A 110 -15.08 6.86 5.43
C LYS A 110 -14.28 7.03 6.72
N LYS A 111 -14.91 6.94 7.91
CA LYS A 111 -14.20 7.08 9.20
C LYS A 111 -13.26 5.91 9.49
N VAL A 112 -13.35 4.84 8.72
CA VAL A 112 -12.45 3.69 8.81
C VAL A 112 -11.12 3.95 8.10
N LEU A 113 -11.06 4.88 7.15
CA LEU A 113 -9.86 5.17 6.36
C LEU A 113 -8.63 5.51 7.22
N PRO A 114 -8.69 6.41 8.22
CA PRO A 114 -7.52 6.72 9.04
C PRO A 114 -7.01 5.52 9.83
N LEU A 115 -7.93 4.65 10.27
CA LEU A 115 -7.58 3.45 11.00
C LEU A 115 -6.92 2.43 10.07
N PHE A 116 -7.42 2.27 8.84
CA PHE A 116 -6.77 1.45 7.84
C PHE A 116 -5.36 1.98 7.51
N ALA A 117 -5.22 3.29 7.30
CA ALA A 117 -3.91 3.93 7.07
C ALA A 117 -2.94 3.67 8.22
N GLY A 118 -3.38 3.81 9.48
CA GLY A 118 -2.53 3.54 10.65
C GLY A 118 -2.15 2.07 10.78
N LEU A 119 -3.06 1.14 10.46
CA LEU A 119 -2.74 -0.28 10.44
C LEU A 119 -1.70 -0.60 9.34
N VAL A 120 -1.86 -0.05 8.14
CA VAL A 120 -0.87 -0.20 7.06
C VAL A 120 0.48 0.35 7.48
N ALA A 121 0.52 1.56 8.05
CA ALA A 121 1.78 2.17 8.49
C ALA A 121 2.50 1.32 9.55
N VAL A 122 1.78 0.77 10.53
CA VAL A 122 2.34 -0.13 11.54
C VAL A 122 2.88 -1.42 10.91
N GLN A 123 2.12 -2.02 10.00
CA GLN A 123 2.49 -3.30 9.40
C GLN A 123 3.66 -3.16 8.43
N LEU A 124 3.73 -2.05 7.69
CA LEU A 124 4.88 -1.66 6.88
C LEU A 124 6.16 -1.63 7.75
N ARG A 125 6.10 -1.02 8.94
CA ARG A 125 7.25 -1.03 9.87
C ARG A 125 7.64 -2.44 10.26
N LEU A 126 6.68 -3.30 10.57
CA LEU A 126 6.95 -4.68 10.99
C LEU A 126 7.56 -5.53 9.88
N VAL A 127 7.17 -5.31 8.62
CA VAL A 127 7.67 -6.07 7.46
C VAL A 127 9.04 -5.57 7.03
N LEU A 128 9.31 -4.27 7.15
CA LEU A 128 10.53 -3.63 6.65
C LEU A 128 11.57 -3.34 7.74
N GLN A 129 11.30 -3.65 9.02
CA GLN A 129 12.27 -3.45 10.12
C GLN A 129 13.49 -4.36 10.03
N ASP A 130 13.36 -5.53 9.42
CA ASP A 130 14.42 -6.53 9.33
C ASP A 130 15.09 -6.44 7.96
N GLU A 131 16.16 -5.65 7.90
CA GLU A 131 16.89 -5.30 6.68
C GLU A 131 17.34 -6.53 5.87
N GLU A 132 17.69 -7.64 6.54
CA GLU A 132 18.15 -8.86 5.89
C GLU A 132 17.04 -9.61 5.14
N ASN A 133 15.77 -9.33 5.47
CA ASN A 133 14.59 -10.00 4.93
C ASN A 133 13.74 -9.09 4.02
N VAL A 134 14.25 -7.90 3.66
CA VAL A 134 13.57 -6.99 2.74
C VAL A 134 13.78 -7.42 1.29
N ASP A 135 12.70 -7.82 0.62
CA ASP A 135 12.67 -8.11 -0.82
C ASP A 135 11.89 -7.06 -1.62
N ALA A 136 12.02 -7.11 -2.95
CA ALA A 136 11.39 -6.16 -3.86
C ALA A 136 9.88 -6.19 -3.84
N GLY A 137 9.27 -7.38 -3.71
CA GLY A 137 7.82 -7.53 -3.69
C GLY A 137 7.22 -6.85 -2.45
N LYS A 138 7.85 -7.02 -1.29
CA LYS A 138 7.44 -6.37 -0.04
C LYS A 138 7.53 -4.85 -0.12
N VAL A 139 8.65 -4.35 -0.64
CA VAL A 139 8.88 -2.92 -0.82
C VAL A 139 7.89 -2.31 -1.80
N ASP A 140 7.67 -2.97 -2.94
CA ASP A 140 6.71 -2.54 -3.96
C ASP A 140 5.28 -2.52 -3.40
N CYS A 141 4.88 -3.59 -2.72
CA CYS A 141 3.57 -3.68 -2.06
C CYS A 141 3.37 -2.55 -1.04
N CYS A 142 4.37 -2.28 -0.20
CA CYS A 142 4.32 -1.20 0.78
C CYS A 142 4.25 0.18 0.11
N ALA A 143 5.10 0.44 -0.89
CA ALA A 143 5.11 1.71 -1.62
C ALA A 143 3.78 1.94 -2.38
N SER A 144 3.25 0.90 -3.03
CA SER A 144 1.96 0.92 -3.73
C SER A 144 0.78 1.16 -2.79
N LEU A 145 0.78 0.54 -1.61
CA LEU A 145 -0.21 0.81 -0.57
C LEU A 145 -0.15 2.26 -0.07
N MET A 146 1.06 2.77 0.22
CA MET A 146 1.22 4.16 0.64
C MET A 146 0.76 5.13 -0.45
N LYS A 147 1.06 4.86 -1.72
CA LYS A 147 0.54 5.63 -2.85
C LYS A 147 -0.98 5.57 -2.93
N SER A 148 -1.56 4.38 -2.78
CA SER A 148 -3.02 4.21 -2.77
C SER A 148 -3.68 5.01 -1.66
N LEU A 149 -3.07 5.10 -0.48
CA LEU A 149 -3.57 5.91 0.63
C LEU A 149 -3.50 7.42 0.34
N ILE A 150 -2.44 7.89 -0.33
CA ILE A 150 -2.34 9.28 -0.81
C ILE A 150 -3.46 9.57 -1.80
N ASP A 151 -3.65 8.70 -2.81
CA ASP A 151 -4.67 8.89 -3.84
C ASP A 151 -6.07 8.91 -3.23
N MET A 152 -6.33 8.07 -2.23
CA MET A 152 -7.60 8.09 -1.49
C MET A 152 -7.82 9.41 -0.72
N ALA A 153 -6.75 10.04 -0.22
CA ALA A 153 -6.83 11.30 0.50
C ALA A 153 -6.95 12.51 -0.43
N GLU A 154 -6.31 12.48 -1.60
CA GLU A 154 -6.30 13.59 -2.56
C GLU A 154 -7.51 13.59 -3.50
N ASP A 155 -7.96 12.41 -3.97
CA ASP A 155 -9.02 12.31 -4.98
C ASP A 155 -10.43 12.48 -4.40
N ASP A 156 -10.59 12.52 -3.08
CA ASP A 156 -11.90 12.60 -2.41
C ASP A 156 -12.25 14.01 -1.96
N ASP A 157 -12.87 14.77 -2.87
CA ASP A 157 -13.43 16.11 -2.61
C ASP A 157 -14.41 16.15 -1.42
N ASP A 158 -14.99 15.00 -1.05
CA ASP A 158 -15.93 14.84 0.06
C ASP A 158 -15.27 14.22 1.31
N LEU A 159 -13.93 14.22 1.40
CA LEU A 159 -13.23 13.79 2.61
C LEU A 159 -13.24 14.92 3.64
N ASP A 160 -13.69 14.59 4.85
CA ASP A 160 -13.70 15.54 5.97
C ASP A 160 -12.27 15.92 6.38
N ASP A 161 -12.03 17.19 6.68
CA ASP A 161 -10.70 17.72 7.02
C ASP A 161 -10.06 16.99 8.22
N ASP A 162 -10.83 16.56 9.21
CA ASP A 162 -10.30 15.80 10.35
C ASP A 162 -9.83 14.41 9.89
N ILE A 163 -10.60 13.76 9.01
CA ILE A 163 -10.25 12.46 8.43
C ILE A 163 -9.01 12.59 7.56
N ALA A 164 -8.96 13.60 6.68
CA ALA A 164 -7.82 13.90 5.83
C ALA A 164 -6.57 14.20 6.66
N GLY A 165 -6.69 15.00 7.73
CA GLY A 165 -5.60 15.30 8.64
C GLY A 165 -5.07 14.06 9.37
N MET A 166 -5.96 13.19 9.87
CA MET A 166 -5.58 11.93 10.48
C MET A 166 -4.89 10.99 9.48
N MET A 167 -5.41 10.86 8.26
CA MET A 167 -4.77 10.08 7.20
C MET A 167 -3.38 10.64 6.87
N GLY A 168 -3.27 11.96 6.69
CA GLY A 168 -2.01 12.65 6.43
C GLY A 168 -0.95 12.35 7.48
N ALA A 169 -1.34 12.32 8.77
CA ALA A 169 -0.43 11.93 9.85
C ALA A 169 0.06 10.47 9.72
N GLN A 170 -0.83 9.52 9.44
CA GLN A 170 -0.45 8.11 9.26
C GLN A 170 0.40 7.89 7.99
N ILE A 171 0.05 8.58 6.91
CA ILE A 171 0.80 8.56 5.65
C ILE A 171 2.21 9.11 5.87
N HIS A 172 2.32 10.27 6.52
CA HIS A 172 3.59 10.88 6.90
C HIS A 172 4.46 9.92 7.74
N GLU A 173 3.86 9.26 8.73
CA GLU A 173 4.54 8.28 9.58
C GLU A 173 5.07 7.07 8.80
N GLY A 174 4.32 6.57 7.82
CA GLY A 174 4.73 5.46 6.95
C GLY A 174 5.84 5.88 5.98
N LEU A 175 5.70 7.04 5.34
CA LEU A 175 6.69 7.56 4.38
C LEU A 175 8.01 7.92 5.05
N THR A 176 7.97 8.47 6.27
CA THR A 176 9.16 8.72 7.08
C THR A 176 9.92 7.43 7.35
N PHE A 177 9.21 6.34 7.62
CA PHE A 177 9.84 5.04 7.83
C PHE A 177 10.40 4.45 6.52
N LEU A 178 9.72 4.62 5.39
CA LEU A 178 10.26 4.22 4.08
C LEU A 178 11.56 4.97 3.75
N ILE A 179 11.63 6.26 4.07
CA ILE A 179 12.87 7.04 3.96
C ILE A 179 13.96 6.43 4.84
N GLU A 180 13.67 6.12 6.10
CA GLU A 180 14.65 5.49 6.99
C GLU A 180 15.11 4.11 6.51
N THR A 181 14.19 3.32 5.98
CA THR A 181 14.47 2.02 5.37
C THR A 181 15.42 2.19 4.19
N LEU A 182 15.14 3.16 3.31
CA LEU A 182 16.03 3.50 2.21
C LEU A 182 17.45 3.82 2.73
N LEU A 183 17.58 4.67 3.75
CA LEU A 183 18.91 5.07 4.24
C LEU A 183 19.73 3.90 4.81
N LYS A 184 19.08 2.87 5.34
CA LYS A 184 19.77 1.72 5.95
C LYS A 184 20.01 0.58 4.95
N ALA A 185 19.01 0.29 4.12
CA ALA A 185 18.99 -0.90 3.27
C ALA A 185 19.34 -0.62 1.80
N GLU A 186 19.59 0.62 1.36
CA GLU A 186 19.81 0.97 -0.07
C GLU A 186 20.80 0.04 -0.79
N ALA A 187 21.92 -0.31 -0.13
CA ALA A 187 22.93 -1.16 -0.72
C ALA A 187 22.49 -2.63 -0.90
N GLN A 188 21.53 -3.09 -0.10
CA GLN A 188 21.00 -4.45 -0.08
C GLN A 188 19.77 -4.59 -0.99
N LEU A 189 19.07 -3.49 -1.25
CA LEU A 189 17.92 -3.46 -2.14
C LEU A 189 18.35 -3.79 -3.57
N ASN A 190 17.62 -4.69 -4.20
CA ASN A 190 17.79 -4.96 -5.62
C ASN A 190 17.19 -3.78 -6.46
N PRO A 191 17.53 -3.67 -7.76
CA PRO A 191 17.02 -2.59 -8.61
C PRO A 191 15.48 -2.52 -8.71
N GLU A 192 14.79 -3.66 -8.61
CA GLU A 192 13.33 -3.74 -8.66
C GLU A 192 12.68 -3.10 -7.43
N ALA A 193 13.27 -3.27 -6.24
CA ALA A 193 12.83 -2.64 -4.99
C ALA A 193 13.11 -1.13 -4.95
N LYS A 194 14.21 -0.70 -5.58
CA LYS A 194 14.68 0.69 -5.54
C LYS A 194 13.74 1.65 -6.28
N ARG A 195 13.13 1.23 -7.39
CA ARG A 195 12.29 2.10 -8.23
C ARG A 195 11.00 2.55 -7.49
N PRO A 196 10.17 1.67 -6.91
CA PRO A 196 8.98 2.08 -6.17
C PRO A 196 9.32 3.05 -5.02
N LEU A 197 10.40 2.78 -4.28
CA LEU A 197 10.87 3.67 -3.22
C LEU A 197 11.28 5.03 -3.75
N PHE A 198 12.04 5.08 -4.85
CA PHE A 198 12.41 6.34 -5.47
C PHE A 198 11.17 7.17 -5.77
N LEU A 199 10.18 6.61 -6.46
CA LEU A 199 9.01 7.36 -6.90
C LEU A 199 8.23 7.91 -5.70
N ILE A 200 7.86 7.04 -4.75
CA ILE A 200 7.02 7.45 -3.62
C ILE A 200 7.72 8.46 -2.70
N ILE A 201 9.02 8.27 -2.43
CA ILE A 201 9.80 9.18 -1.59
C ILE A 201 9.99 10.52 -2.32
N SER A 202 10.30 10.50 -3.61
CA SER A 202 10.51 11.71 -4.38
C SER A 202 9.25 12.57 -4.42
N PHE A 203 8.10 11.99 -4.79
CA PHE A 203 6.83 12.70 -4.77
C PHE A 203 6.52 13.28 -3.40
N TYR A 204 6.72 12.49 -2.34
CA TYR A 204 6.49 12.95 -0.97
C TYR A 204 7.39 14.14 -0.59
N LEU A 205 8.67 14.13 -0.97
CA LEU A 205 9.57 15.23 -0.66
C LEU A 205 9.22 16.50 -1.45
N MET A 206 8.70 16.36 -2.68
CA MET A 206 8.29 17.48 -3.54
C MET A 206 7.02 18.17 -3.06
N THR A 207 6.18 17.53 -2.23
CA THR A 207 5.08 18.22 -1.55
C THR A 207 5.53 19.15 -0.41
N GLY A 208 6.84 19.28 -0.18
CA GLY A 208 7.41 20.13 0.87
C GLY A 208 7.81 19.36 2.14
N ALA A 209 7.61 18.04 2.17
CA ALA A 209 7.95 17.22 3.33
C ALA A 209 9.45 17.20 3.66
N HIS A 210 10.34 17.62 2.76
CA HIS A 210 11.75 17.74 3.08
C HIS A 210 12.04 18.74 4.22
N ALA A 211 11.17 19.73 4.43
CA ALA A 211 11.36 20.79 5.43
C ALA A 211 11.29 20.31 6.90
N ILE A 212 10.68 19.15 7.15
CA ILE A 212 10.54 18.57 8.50
C ILE A 212 11.69 17.63 8.88
N PHE A 213 12.59 17.32 7.94
CA PHE A 213 13.76 16.50 8.21
C PHE A 213 15.00 17.34 8.47
N GLU A 214 15.92 16.79 9.26
CA GLU A 214 17.24 17.40 9.45
C GLU A 214 17.98 17.50 8.11
N ARG A 215 18.65 18.64 7.89
CA ARG A 215 19.37 18.92 6.63
C ARG A 215 20.36 17.82 6.27
N GLU A 216 21.09 17.30 7.25
CA GLU A 216 22.08 16.23 7.07
C GLU A 216 21.43 14.94 6.57
N LYS A 217 20.25 14.58 7.11
CA LYS A 217 19.45 13.45 6.65
C LYS A 217 19.01 13.67 5.19
N MET A 218 18.59 14.88 4.83
CA MET A 218 18.17 15.20 3.46
C MET A 218 19.29 15.14 2.44
N ILE A 219 20.51 15.57 2.78
CA ILE A 219 21.69 15.40 1.92
C ILE A 219 21.92 13.91 1.63
N TYR A 220 21.78 13.04 2.63
CA TYR A 220 21.96 11.61 2.47
C TYR A 220 20.83 10.97 1.65
N VAL A 221 19.57 11.34 1.91
CA VAL A 221 18.42 10.89 1.11
C VAL A 221 18.59 11.28 -0.36
N LYS A 222 18.96 12.54 -0.64
CA LYS A 222 19.24 13.02 -2.00
C LYS A 222 20.31 12.18 -2.68
N ARG A 223 21.40 11.84 -1.98
CA ARG A 223 22.45 10.96 -2.50
C ARG A 223 21.92 9.55 -2.81
N CYS A 224 21.13 8.96 -1.93
CA CYS A 224 20.52 7.65 -2.16
C CYS A 224 19.59 7.66 -3.38
N LEU A 225 18.71 8.67 -3.50
CA LEU A 225 17.82 8.82 -4.64
C LEU A 225 18.58 9.00 -5.95
N LYS A 226 19.64 9.83 -5.94
CA LYS A 226 20.54 9.99 -7.09
C LYS A 226 21.22 8.67 -7.47
N HIS A 227 21.71 7.91 -6.50
CA HIS A 227 22.33 6.62 -6.75
C HIS A 227 21.33 5.62 -7.36
N ILE A 228 20.10 5.58 -6.85
CA ILE A 228 19.01 4.78 -7.42
C ILE A 228 18.74 5.19 -8.87
N TYR A 229 18.56 6.49 -9.12
CA TYR A 229 18.34 7.04 -10.45
C TYR A 229 19.48 6.68 -11.41
N GLU A 230 20.74 6.78 -10.96
CA GLU A 230 21.92 6.46 -11.76
C GLU A 230 22.04 4.97 -12.10
N GLN A 231 21.41 4.08 -11.33
CA GLN A 231 21.37 2.64 -11.58
C GLN A 231 20.10 2.19 -12.31
N ALA A 232 19.07 3.03 -12.39
CA ALA A 232 17.78 2.66 -12.97
C ALA A 232 17.92 2.41 -14.49
N PRO A 233 17.35 1.31 -15.03
CA PRO A 233 17.33 1.05 -16.46
C PRO A 233 16.44 2.04 -17.24
N GLU A 234 15.46 2.67 -16.58
CA GLU A 234 14.48 3.60 -17.18
C GLU A 234 14.70 5.06 -16.76
N LYS A 235 15.95 5.54 -16.75
CA LYS A 235 16.28 6.91 -16.28
C LYS A 235 15.42 8.00 -16.90
N GLU A 236 15.10 7.88 -18.18
CA GLU A 236 14.37 8.91 -18.91
C GLU A 236 13.00 9.20 -18.29
N GLY A 237 12.31 8.18 -17.75
CA GLY A 237 11.01 8.35 -17.09
C GLY A 237 11.07 8.95 -15.69
N MET A 238 12.27 9.06 -15.11
CA MET A 238 12.50 9.59 -13.75
C MET A 238 13.26 10.92 -13.77
N LYS A 239 13.66 11.38 -14.95
CA LYS A 239 14.60 12.49 -15.13
C LYS A 239 14.07 13.81 -14.58
N GLU A 240 12.85 14.19 -14.97
CA GLU A 240 12.23 15.45 -14.52
C GLU A 240 12.14 15.51 -12.98
N LEU A 241 11.70 14.40 -12.37
CA LEU A 241 11.58 14.30 -10.92
C LEU A 241 12.95 14.37 -10.23
N MET A 242 13.99 13.75 -10.82
CA MET A 242 15.35 13.85 -10.30
C MET A 242 15.91 15.27 -10.43
N GLU A 243 15.66 15.97 -11.54
CA GLU A 243 16.06 17.37 -11.72
C GLU A 243 15.42 18.26 -10.64
N GLU A 244 14.12 18.09 -10.39
CA GLU A 244 13.41 18.83 -9.34
C GLU A 244 13.96 18.54 -7.93
N ILE A 245 14.30 17.28 -7.64
CA ILE A 245 14.99 16.90 -6.41
C ILE A 245 16.36 17.58 -6.29
N GLU A 246 17.12 17.65 -7.39
CA GLU A 246 18.43 18.29 -7.39
C GLU A 246 18.37 19.78 -7.08
N GLU A 247 17.32 20.45 -7.58
CA GLU A 247 17.06 21.87 -7.33
C GLU A 247 16.50 22.16 -5.93
N THR A 248 15.63 21.29 -5.43
CA THR A 248 14.85 21.53 -4.20
C THR A 248 15.57 21.08 -2.93
N LEU A 249 16.18 19.90 -2.94
CA LEU A 249 16.79 19.33 -1.75
C LEU A 249 18.19 19.91 -1.47
N PRO A 250 18.58 20.05 -0.19
CA PRO A 250 19.87 20.65 0.21
C PRO A 250 21.12 19.85 -0.18
#